data_AF-A0A941N4U8-F1
#
_entry.id   AF-A0A941N4U8-F1
#
_cell.length_a   1.000
_cell.length_b   1.000
_cell.length_c   1.000
_cell.angle_alpha   90.00
_cell.angle_beta   90.00
_cell.angle_gamma   90.00
#
_symmetry.space_group_name_H-M   'P 1'
#
loop_
_entity.id
_entity.type
_entity.pdbx_description
1 polymer ?
#
loop_
_entity_poly.entity_id
_entity_poly.type
_entity_poly.pdbx_seq_one_letter_code
_entity_poly.pdbx_strand_id
1 'polypeptide(L)'
;YHVANTVAERGLAKYPEDWRLRLAQACLSLDESTYQHQIAPTSKFSEQRSAAILQIRQAADTYAKLVPPLPEAEQECTVYQHWFYAGLGASDLPQVDHRSISDPHQPALIREAMAALPGEAAEKHLSMFANSLFTRMSGLKPTVKYSYLKAGFEIVGDHKQAREARQVYDYYKDLVSEIKLVTRVDGSAKVGSQTPFGVFVELRHTPEIERESGGFGKYLQNQNSMTFAWNYGRPLENYRDKFDESVRAALQEHFDVQSVTFQEKDVHSRASAEEGWRTTPYAYVLLKARGPQIDKLPSLKLDLDFLDTSGYAVLPVVSPALPVDAAAPTPERRPYEKLQITQTLDERQAKDGKLILEVKAKAQGLVPPLTEFLDVRASDFEVVQTEDEGVKVSKFDADSTDPAILSERTFTITYAGRKDLAALPTQFAFPEPKVEVAENTYFRYEDADLKAVASTVSLDQKYGAVRQVWPWYLAAGAVVLLAAGLAYGALRRRGADESATQVRLPDALTPFNVLSLLRQVESRNGFDLKTKGELSASIQSLERYYFAHGNGQPVPDLQQLASRWLTHAK
;
A
#
# COMPACT_ATOMS: atom_id res chain seq x y z
N TYR A 1 48.11 -1.58 -3.12
CA TYR A 1 48.12 -3.00 -2.76
C TYR A 1 49.15 -3.81 -3.55
N HIS A 2 49.02 -3.96 -4.88
CA HIS A 2 49.96 -4.75 -5.70
C HIS A 2 51.46 -4.53 -5.40
N VAL A 3 51.95 -3.29 -5.38
CA VAL A 3 53.39 -3.01 -5.08
C VAL A 3 53.80 -3.51 -3.69
N ALA A 4 52.95 -3.29 -2.67
CA ALA A 4 53.22 -3.74 -1.31
C ALA A 4 53.20 -5.28 -1.20
N ASN A 5 52.26 -5.95 -1.87
CA ASN A 5 52.21 -7.41 -1.95
C ASN A 5 53.47 -7.97 -2.62
N THR A 6 53.92 -7.40 -3.74
CA THR A 6 55.18 -7.83 -4.39
C THR A 6 56.40 -7.66 -3.48
N VAL A 7 56.45 -6.59 -2.68
CA VAL A 7 57.55 -6.38 -1.72
C VAL A 7 57.49 -7.43 -0.60
N ALA A 8 56.30 -7.70 -0.04
CA ALA A 8 56.12 -8.72 0.99
C ALA A 8 56.46 -10.13 0.47
N GLU A 9 56.02 -10.48 -0.75
CA GLU A 9 56.35 -11.74 -1.43
C GLU A 9 57.86 -11.93 -1.61
N ARG A 10 58.57 -10.90 -2.10
CA ARG A 10 60.04 -10.93 -2.23
C ARG A 10 60.73 -11.05 -0.87
N GLY A 11 60.20 -10.39 0.15
CA GLY A 11 60.67 -10.51 1.52
C GLY A 11 60.55 -11.95 2.03
N LEU A 12 59.37 -12.56 1.87
CA LEU A 12 59.10 -13.93 2.28
C LEU A 12 59.89 -14.98 1.50
N ALA A 13 60.17 -14.73 0.22
CA ALA A 13 61.07 -15.59 -0.55
C ALA A 13 62.49 -15.61 0.04
N LYS A 14 62.94 -14.51 0.66
CA LYS A 14 64.26 -14.41 1.31
C LYS A 14 64.23 -14.86 2.77
N TYR A 15 63.14 -14.59 3.49
CA TYR A 15 62.97 -14.87 4.91
C TYR A 15 61.64 -15.63 5.15
N PRO A 16 61.58 -16.93 4.81
CA PRO A 16 60.32 -17.68 4.82
C PRO A 16 59.75 -17.89 6.23
N GLU A 17 60.58 -17.86 7.27
CA GLU A 17 60.15 -18.03 8.67
C GLU A 17 59.89 -16.70 9.39
N ASP A 18 59.93 -15.56 8.68
CA ASP A 18 59.60 -14.27 9.28
C ASP A 18 58.07 -14.11 9.38
N TRP A 19 57.54 -14.31 10.58
CA TRP A 19 56.11 -14.20 10.86
C TRP A 19 55.58 -12.77 10.64
N ARG A 20 56.40 -11.72 10.79
CA ARG A 20 55.96 -10.32 10.60
C ARG A 20 55.72 -10.04 9.12
N LEU A 21 56.58 -10.56 8.24
CA LEU A 21 56.37 -10.48 6.79
C LEU A 21 55.12 -11.26 6.35
N ARG A 22 54.87 -12.44 6.95
CA ARG A 22 53.66 -13.23 6.69
C ARG A 22 52.41 -12.49 7.13
N LEU A 23 52.42 -11.92 8.33
CA LEU A 23 51.34 -11.11 8.85
C LEU A 23 51.05 -9.90 7.96
N ALA A 24 52.08 -9.16 7.55
CA ALA A 24 51.94 -8.01 6.68
C ALA A 24 51.31 -8.37 5.32
N GLN A 25 51.74 -9.47 4.70
CA GLN A 25 51.14 -9.96 3.44
C GLN A 25 49.66 -10.32 3.61
N ALA A 26 49.32 -10.99 4.71
CA ALA A 26 47.94 -11.39 5.00
C ALA A 26 47.04 -10.17 5.24
N CYS A 27 47.51 -9.19 6.01
CA CYS A 27 46.80 -7.92 6.23
C CYS A 27 46.57 -7.15 4.93
N LEU A 28 47.59 -7.04 4.07
CA LEU A 28 47.46 -6.40 2.75
C LEU A 28 46.45 -7.11 1.85
N SER A 29 46.40 -8.44 1.90
CA SER A 29 45.43 -9.24 1.14
C SER A 29 43.99 -9.02 1.65
N LEU A 30 43.81 -8.93 2.97
CA LEU A 30 42.52 -8.61 3.58
C LEU A 30 42.05 -7.20 3.20
N ASP A 31 42.93 -6.20 3.29
CA ASP A 31 42.62 -4.82 2.94
C ASP A 31 42.28 -4.67 1.47
N GLU A 32 43.06 -5.31 0.58
CA GLU A 32 42.78 -5.33 -0.85
C GLU A 32 41.42 -5.93 -1.15
N SER A 33 41.08 -7.08 -0.54
CA SER A 33 39.77 -7.72 -0.74
C SER A 33 38.60 -6.84 -0.26
N THR A 34 38.80 -6.14 0.86
CA THR A 34 37.79 -5.23 1.44
C THR A 34 37.60 -4.01 0.57
N TYR A 35 38.68 -3.40 0.10
CA TYR A 35 38.64 -2.25 -0.81
C TYR A 35 37.95 -2.60 -2.13
N GLN A 36 38.25 -3.75 -2.73
CA GLN A 36 37.60 -4.20 -3.96
C GLN A 36 36.10 -4.42 -3.76
N HIS A 37 35.70 -5.01 -2.62
CA HIS A 37 34.29 -5.21 -2.30
C HIS A 37 33.53 -3.89 -2.12
N GLN A 38 34.18 -2.86 -1.55
CA GLN A 38 33.58 -1.53 -1.42
C GLN A 38 33.34 -0.84 -2.76
N ILE A 39 34.20 -1.08 -3.76
CA ILE A 39 34.01 -0.55 -5.12
C ILE A 39 32.96 -1.34 -5.88
N ALA A 40 33.03 -2.67 -5.81
CA ALA A 40 32.16 -3.58 -6.54
C ALA A 40 31.87 -4.83 -5.70
N PRO A 41 30.67 -4.94 -5.10
CA PRO A 41 30.30 -6.12 -4.33
C PRO A 41 30.44 -7.40 -5.16
N THR A 42 31.12 -8.39 -4.59
CA THR A 42 31.44 -9.66 -5.24
C THR A 42 31.12 -10.84 -4.33
N SER A 43 30.64 -11.94 -4.92
CA SER A 43 30.36 -13.18 -4.20
C SER A 43 31.63 -13.86 -3.65
N LYS A 44 32.81 -13.50 -4.16
CA LYS A 44 34.11 -14.07 -3.72
C LYS A 44 34.66 -13.43 -2.45
N PHE A 45 34.08 -12.33 -1.97
CA PHE A 45 34.62 -11.57 -0.84
C PHE A 45 34.76 -12.41 0.43
N SER A 46 33.75 -13.22 0.75
CA SER A 46 33.78 -14.09 1.94
C SER A 46 34.90 -15.13 1.88
N GLU A 47 35.13 -15.73 0.70
CA GLU A 47 36.20 -16.71 0.48
C GLU A 47 37.59 -16.06 0.62
N GLN A 48 37.79 -14.91 -0.02
CA GLN A 48 39.04 -14.15 0.03
C GLN A 48 39.38 -13.68 1.46
N ARG A 49 38.38 -13.18 2.19
CA ARG A 49 38.52 -12.80 3.59
C ARG A 49 38.93 -13.99 4.46
N SER A 50 38.26 -15.14 4.28
CA SER A 50 38.58 -16.36 5.04
C SER A 50 40.01 -16.85 4.76
N ALA A 51 40.45 -16.77 3.49
CA ALA A 51 41.82 -17.10 3.11
C ALA A 51 42.85 -16.16 3.75
N ALA A 52 42.59 -14.85 3.80
CA ALA A 52 43.47 -13.90 4.46
C ALA A 52 43.57 -14.13 5.98
N ILE A 53 42.45 -14.41 6.65
CA ILE A 53 42.44 -14.77 8.08
C ILE A 53 43.24 -16.06 8.33
N LEU A 54 43.12 -17.06 7.45
CA LEU A 54 43.93 -18.27 7.54
C LEU A 54 45.43 -17.98 7.43
N GLN A 55 45.84 -17.05 6.57
CA GLN A 55 47.25 -16.63 6.48
C GLN A 55 47.73 -15.91 7.74
N ILE A 56 46.88 -15.13 8.40
CA ILE A 56 47.20 -14.52 9.71
C ILE A 56 47.39 -15.62 10.77
N ARG A 57 46.53 -16.63 10.79
CA ARG A 57 46.70 -17.80 11.67
C ARG A 57 48.03 -18.51 11.42
N GLN A 58 48.41 -18.72 10.16
CA GLN A 58 49.71 -19.31 9.81
C GLN A 58 50.88 -18.44 10.30
N ALA A 59 50.76 -17.11 10.26
CA ALA A 59 51.75 -16.21 10.86
C ALA A 59 51.83 -16.40 12.38
N ALA A 60 50.71 -16.58 13.07
CA ALA A 60 50.68 -16.90 14.50
C ALA A 60 51.34 -18.25 14.81
N ASP A 61 51.14 -19.27 13.97
CA ASP A 61 51.80 -20.57 14.10
C ASP A 61 53.33 -20.47 13.90
N THR A 62 53.78 -19.64 12.95
CA THR A 62 55.22 -19.34 12.77
C THR A 62 55.78 -18.59 13.97
N TYR A 63 55.04 -17.61 14.50
CA TYR A 63 55.43 -16.88 15.71
C TYR A 63 55.57 -17.82 16.91
N ALA A 64 54.59 -18.69 17.16
CA ALA A 64 54.57 -19.62 18.29
C ALA A 64 55.82 -20.53 18.33
N LYS A 65 56.34 -20.94 17.16
CA LYS A 65 57.58 -21.73 17.05
C LYS A 65 58.84 -20.94 17.44
N LEU A 66 58.80 -19.62 17.32
CA LEU A 66 59.92 -18.71 17.64
C LEU A 66 59.86 -18.19 19.07
N VAL A 67 58.72 -18.26 19.75
CA VAL A 67 58.57 -17.83 21.16
C VAL A 67 59.57 -18.52 22.12
N PRO A 68 59.79 -19.85 22.11
CA PRO A 68 60.67 -20.50 23.07
C PRO A 68 62.11 -19.96 23.11
N PRO A 69 62.80 -19.72 21.97
CA PRO A 69 64.15 -19.16 21.99
C PRO A 69 64.20 -17.62 22.18
N LEU A 70 63.07 -16.91 22.12
CA LEU A 70 63.05 -15.45 22.19
C LEU A 70 63.21 -14.94 23.63
N PRO A 71 64.07 -13.93 23.87
CA PRO A 71 64.10 -13.22 25.14
C PRO A 71 62.73 -12.67 25.49
N GLU A 72 62.42 -12.67 26.79
CA GLU A 72 61.14 -12.21 27.30
C GLU A 72 60.77 -10.77 26.88
N ALA A 73 61.75 -9.88 26.71
CA ALA A 73 61.52 -8.51 26.28
C ALA A 73 61.19 -8.37 24.78
N GLU A 74 61.46 -9.41 23.99
CA GLU A 74 61.20 -9.44 22.54
C GLU A 74 59.90 -10.17 22.18
N GLN A 75 59.26 -10.82 23.15
CA GLN A 75 57.95 -11.44 22.97
C GLN A 75 56.86 -10.37 22.81
N GLU A 76 55.96 -10.56 21.85
CA GLU A 76 54.93 -9.59 21.51
C GLU A 76 53.61 -10.27 21.12
N CYS A 77 52.50 -9.58 21.40
CA CYS A 77 51.17 -10.10 21.15
C CYS A 77 50.55 -9.59 19.83
N THR A 78 51.34 -8.92 18.99
CA THR A 78 50.86 -8.19 17.80
C THR A 78 50.22 -9.10 16.77
N VAL A 79 50.73 -10.32 16.56
CA VAL A 79 50.11 -11.29 15.63
C VAL A 79 48.69 -11.69 16.05
N TYR A 80 48.48 -11.94 17.36
CA TYR A 80 47.16 -12.26 17.90
C TYR A 80 46.22 -11.05 17.91
N GLN A 81 46.75 -9.83 18.11
CA GLN A 81 46.00 -8.58 18.00
C GLN A 81 45.48 -8.37 16.57
N HIS A 82 46.33 -8.50 15.55
CA HIS A 82 45.90 -8.37 14.15
C HIS A 82 44.97 -9.49 13.71
N TRP A 83 45.15 -10.73 14.22
CA TRP A 83 44.17 -11.80 14.02
C TRP A 83 42.82 -11.42 14.62
N PHE A 84 42.80 -10.88 15.84
CA PHE A 84 41.58 -10.41 16.47
C PHE A 84 40.89 -9.31 15.64
N TYR A 85 41.62 -8.33 15.13
CA TYR A 85 41.05 -7.28 14.28
C TYR A 85 40.46 -7.85 12.99
N ALA A 86 41.16 -8.79 12.34
CA ALA A 86 40.67 -9.46 11.14
C ALA A 86 39.38 -10.25 11.40
N GLY A 87 39.29 -10.86 12.60
CA GLY A 87 38.08 -11.48 13.12
C GLY A 87 36.94 -10.48 13.31
N LEU A 88 37.23 -9.25 13.77
CA LEU A 88 36.23 -8.17 13.86
C LEU A 88 35.82 -7.62 12.48
N GLY A 89 36.67 -7.77 11.46
CA GLY A 89 36.33 -7.50 10.06
C GLY A 89 37.33 -6.61 9.30
N ALA A 90 38.45 -6.22 9.90
CA ALA A 90 39.47 -5.37 9.24
C ALA A 90 40.90 -5.76 9.66
N SER A 91 41.93 -5.45 8.88
CA SER A 91 43.31 -5.81 9.25
C SER A 91 43.88 -4.99 10.42
N ASP A 92 43.32 -3.81 10.67
CA ASP A 92 43.75 -2.88 11.71
C ASP A 92 42.55 -2.27 12.44
N LEU A 93 42.78 -1.92 13.71
CA LEU A 93 41.73 -1.51 14.65
C LEU A 93 40.96 -0.24 14.21
N PRO A 94 41.60 0.83 13.72
CA PRO A 94 40.87 2.04 13.29
C PRO A 94 39.98 1.83 12.06
N GLN A 95 40.23 0.75 11.30
CA GLN A 95 39.45 0.42 10.12
C GLN A 95 38.17 -0.35 10.45
N VAL A 96 38.08 -0.97 11.64
CA VAL A 96 36.85 -1.64 12.10
C VAL A 96 35.73 -0.60 12.27
N ASP A 97 34.58 -0.86 11.67
CA ASP A 97 33.41 0.00 11.70
C ASP A 97 32.09 -0.78 11.77
N HIS A 98 30.97 -0.06 11.75
CA HIS A 98 29.63 -0.63 11.85
C HIS A 98 29.23 -1.52 10.64
N ARG A 99 29.97 -1.46 9.53
CA ARG A 99 29.75 -2.28 8.33
C ARG A 99 30.63 -3.53 8.33
N SER A 100 31.61 -3.58 9.23
CA SER A 100 32.54 -4.70 9.35
C SER A 100 31.79 -5.97 9.74
N ILE A 101 32.02 -7.04 8.99
CA ILE A 101 31.40 -8.34 9.23
C ILE A 101 32.31 -9.11 10.19
N SER A 102 31.91 -9.25 11.44
CA SER A 102 32.68 -10.04 12.41
C SER A 102 32.48 -11.54 12.19
N ASP A 103 33.55 -12.32 12.41
CA ASP A 103 33.51 -13.78 12.43
C ASP A 103 33.53 -14.27 13.89
N PRO A 104 32.41 -14.83 14.41
CA PRO A 104 32.27 -15.20 15.81
C PRO A 104 33.13 -16.41 16.22
N HIS A 105 33.75 -17.14 15.28
CA HIS A 105 34.58 -18.29 15.60
C HIS A 105 36.03 -17.91 15.94
N GLN A 106 36.49 -16.74 15.48
CA GLN A 106 37.89 -16.33 15.63
C GLN A 106 38.33 -16.12 17.10
N PRO A 107 37.52 -15.53 18.01
CA PRO A 107 37.90 -15.39 19.41
C PRO A 107 38.33 -16.72 20.08
N ALA A 108 37.56 -17.79 19.86
CA ALA A 108 37.89 -19.11 20.41
C ALA A 108 39.21 -19.66 19.86
N LEU A 109 39.45 -19.51 18.55
CA LEU A 109 40.69 -19.97 17.90
C LEU A 109 41.91 -19.18 18.38
N ILE A 110 41.77 -17.88 18.59
CA ILE A 110 42.85 -17.03 19.11
C ILE A 110 43.20 -17.43 20.54
N ARG A 111 42.19 -17.67 21.38
CA ARG A 111 42.37 -18.16 22.76
C ARG A 111 43.12 -19.49 22.78
N GLU A 112 42.71 -20.44 21.95
CA GLU A 112 43.37 -21.74 21.81
C GLU A 112 44.84 -21.58 21.36
N ALA A 113 45.09 -20.71 20.38
CA ALA A 113 46.44 -20.49 19.86
C ALA A 113 47.39 -19.84 20.89
N MET A 114 46.90 -18.92 21.74
CA MET A 114 47.70 -18.38 22.84
C MET A 114 47.90 -19.39 23.96
N ALA A 115 46.89 -20.20 24.28
CA ALA A 115 46.99 -21.25 25.30
C ALA A 115 47.97 -22.38 24.90
N ALA A 116 48.18 -22.59 23.60
CA ALA A 116 49.13 -23.56 23.07
C ALA A 116 50.61 -23.12 23.15
N LEU A 117 50.89 -21.86 23.53
CA LEU A 117 52.26 -21.39 23.73
C LEU A 117 52.93 -22.11 24.92
N PRO A 118 54.24 -22.39 24.86
CA PRO A 118 54.90 -23.19 25.87
C PRO A 118 55.18 -22.40 27.16
N GLY A 119 55.06 -23.09 28.31
CA GLY A 119 55.44 -22.56 29.62
C GLY A 119 54.67 -21.30 30.02
N GLU A 120 55.37 -20.32 30.59
CA GLU A 120 54.78 -19.05 31.04
C GLU A 120 54.41 -18.10 29.89
N ALA A 121 54.82 -18.42 28.66
CA ALA A 121 54.53 -17.57 27.50
C ALA A 121 53.02 -17.48 27.24
N ALA A 122 52.24 -18.54 27.45
CA ALA A 122 50.79 -18.52 27.27
C ALA A 122 50.11 -17.44 28.13
N GLU A 123 50.38 -17.45 29.44
CA GLU A 123 49.81 -16.48 30.40
C GLU A 123 50.31 -15.06 30.11
N LYS A 124 51.58 -14.92 29.71
CA LYS A 124 52.15 -13.61 29.37
C LYS A 124 51.49 -13.00 28.13
N HIS A 125 51.29 -13.77 27.07
CA HIS A 125 50.61 -13.27 25.86
C HIS A 125 49.15 -12.96 26.15
N LEU A 126 48.48 -13.80 26.94
CA LEU A 126 47.10 -13.53 27.40
C LEU A 126 47.04 -12.22 28.21
N SER A 127 48.01 -11.99 29.10
CA SER A 127 48.15 -10.74 29.87
C SER A 127 48.38 -9.52 28.97
N MET A 128 49.25 -9.62 27.96
CA MET A 128 49.50 -8.54 27.00
C MET A 128 48.26 -8.23 26.17
N PHE A 129 47.53 -9.27 25.73
CA PHE A 129 46.27 -9.13 25.01
C PHE A 129 45.21 -8.46 25.88
N ALA A 130 45.02 -8.93 27.12
CA ALA A 130 44.08 -8.39 28.09
C ALA A 130 44.31 -6.89 28.37
N ASN A 131 45.56 -6.48 28.60
CA ASN A 131 45.91 -5.06 28.77
C ASN A 131 45.64 -4.24 27.49
N SER A 132 45.80 -4.86 26.32
CA SER A 132 45.56 -4.18 25.03
C SER A 132 44.09 -3.83 24.80
N LEU A 133 43.14 -4.57 25.40
CA LEU A 133 41.71 -4.30 25.28
C LEU A 133 41.34 -2.89 25.76
N PHE A 134 41.94 -2.44 26.87
CA PHE A 134 41.68 -1.09 27.37
C PHE A 134 42.58 -0.05 26.69
N THR A 135 43.88 -0.32 26.61
CA THR A 135 44.87 0.68 26.15
C THR A 135 44.74 1.06 24.68
N ARG A 136 44.15 0.20 23.83
CA ARG A 136 43.88 0.50 22.41
C ARG A 136 42.45 0.97 22.15
N MET A 137 41.59 1.02 23.17
CA MET A 137 40.17 1.34 23.01
C MET A 137 39.93 2.77 22.50
N SER A 138 40.82 3.72 22.79
CA SER A 138 40.72 5.09 22.29
C SER A 138 40.89 5.20 20.76
N GLY A 139 41.51 4.21 20.12
CA GLY A 139 41.65 4.14 18.66
C GLY A 139 40.41 3.59 17.94
N LEU A 140 39.40 3.13 18.67
CA LEU A 140 38.17 2.58 18.11
C LEU A 140 37.18 3.68 17.75
N LYS A 141 36.44 3.46 16.66
CA LYS A 141 35.23 4.24 16.40
C LYS A 141 34.20 3.95 17.50
N PRO A 142 33.40 4.94 17.93
CA PRO A 142 32.38 4.76 18.97
C PRO A 142 31.44 3.56 18.73
N THR A 143 31.08 3.29 17.48
CA THR A 143 30.14 2.22 17.06
C THR A 143 30.65 0.80 17.24
N VAL A 144 31.94 0.60 17.48
CA VAL A 144 32.55 -0.75 17.55
C VAL A 144 33.13 -1.09 18.92
N LYS A 145 33.12 -0.15 19.88
CA LYS A 145 33.66 -0.38 21.23
C LYS A 145 33.00 -1.57 21.93
N TYR A 146 31.68 -1.69 21.85
CA TYR A 146 30.96 -2.80 22.51
C TYR A 146 31.26 -4.16 21.89
N SER A 147 31.21 -4.29 20.56
CA SER A 147 31.51 -5.56 19.88
C SER A 147 32.97 -5.97 20.05
N TYR A 148 33.89 -5.00 20.05
CA TYR A 148 35.29 -5.20 20.37
C TYR A 148 35.48 -5.79 21.78
N LEU A 149 34.89 -5.18 22.82
CA LEU A 149 35.02 -5.70 24.18
C LEU A 149 34.35 -7.06 24.34
N LYS A 150 33.15 -7.25 23.76
CA LYS A 150 32.44 -8.54 23.79
C LYS A 150 33.33 -9.67 23.26
N ALA A 151 33.86 -9.52 22.05
CA ALA A 151 34.70 -10.52 21.42
C ALA A 151 36.06 -10.66 22.13
N GLY A 152 36.64 -9.56 22.63
CA GLY A 152 37.87 -9.58 23.42
C GLY A 152 37.72 -10.40 24.71
N PHE A 153 36.57 -10.31 25.36
CA PHE A 153 36.29 -11.07 26.59
C PHE A 153 35.99 -12.55 26.37
N GLU A 154 35.59 -12.96 25.16
CA GLU A 154 35.57 -14.38 24.78
C GLU A 154 36.99 -14.97 24.73
N ILE A 155 38.01 -14.14 24.48
CA ILE A 155 39.43 -14.55 24.47
C ILE A 155 40.00 -14.57 25.88
N VAL A 156 39.90 -13.46 26.61
CA VAL A 156 40.63 -13.29 27.88
C VAL A 156 39.88 -13.79 29.11
N GLY A 157 38.56 -13.97 29.03
CA GLY A 157 37.75 -14.34 30.18
C GLY A 157 37.84 -13.32 31.32
N ASP A 158 38.00 -13.81 32.55
CA ASP A 158 38.12 -12.97 33.76
C ASP A 158 39.60 -12.71 34.13
N HIS A 159 40.33 -12.09 33.21
CA HIS A 159 41.75 -11.82 33.39
C HIS A 159 42.00 -10.51 34.14
N LYS A 160 42.87 -10.52 35.16
CA LYS A 160 43.17 -9.36 36.03
C LYS A 160 43.59 -8.09 35.27
N GLN A 161 44.35 -8.24 34.18
CA GLN A 161 44.82 -7.12 33.34
C GLN A 161 43.72 -6.52 32.44
N ALA A 162 42.53 -7.11 32.41
CA ALA A 162 41.38 -6.58 31.67
C ALA A 162 40.35 -5.90 32.58
N ARG A 163 40.69 -5.60 33.84
CA ARG A 163 39.77 -5.03 34.84
C ARG A 163 39.15 -3.71 34.38
N GLU A 164 39.93 -2.81 33.81
CA GLU A 164 39.47 -1.51 33.30
C GLU A 164 38.55 -1.70 32.09
N ALA A 165 38.92 -2.59 31.16
CA ALA A 165 38.05 -2.97 30.05
C ALA A 165 36.74 -3.62 30.54
N ARG A 166 36.80 -4.38 31.64
CA ARG A 166 35.66 -5.11 32.21
C ARG A 166 34.64 -4.11 32.75
N GLN A 167 35.10 -3.11 33.49
CA GLN A 167 34.25 -2.02 33.99
C GLN A 167 33.50 -1.32 32.85
N VAL A 168 34.17 -1.01 31.75
CA VAL A 168 33.54 -0.38 30.57
C VAL A 168 32.53 -1.32 29.90
N TYR A 169 32.87 -2.60 29.77
CA TYR A 169 31.97 -3.58 29.17
C TYR A 169 30.73 -3.87 30.01
N ASP A 170 30.89 -3.95 31.34
CA ASP A 170 29.78 -4.14 32.26
C ASP A 170 28.86 -2.91 32.24
N TYR A 171 29.42 -1.70 32.20
CA TYR A 171 28.65 -0.48 31.95
C TYR A 171 27.83 -0.56 30.65
N TYR A 172 28.42 -0.99 29.53
CA TYR A 172 27.66 -1.18 28.29
C TYR A 172 26.55 -2.24 28.40
N LYS A 173 26.78 -3.32 29.17
CA LYS A 173 25.75 -4.34 29.39
C LYS A 173 24.59 -3.81 30.22
N ASP A 174 24.89 -3.02 31.25
CA ASP A 174 23.89 -2.38 32.10
C ASP A 174 23.05 -1.41 31.25
N LEU A 175 23.70 -0.57 30.43
CA LEU A 175 23.02 0.31 29.48
C LEU A 175 22.02 -0.42 28.58
N VAL A 176 22.44 -1.51 27.91
CA VAL A 176 21.55 -2.28 27.02
C VAL A 176 20.44 -3.02 27.80
N SER A 177 20.63 -3.25 29.09
CA SER A 177 19.58 -3.82 29.95
C SER A 177 18.54 -2.78 30.38
N GLU A 178 18.96 -1.52 30.53
CA GLU A 178 18.15 -0.38 31.00
C GLU A 178 17.47 0.40 29.88
N ILE A 179 17.82 0.17 28.61
CA ILE A 179 17.13 0.76 27.46
C ILE A 179 16.80 -0.28 26.39
N LYS A 180 15.56 -0.23 25.89
CA LYS A 180 15.03 -1.13 24.87
C LYS A 180 14.30 -0.33 23.79
N LEU A 181 14.49 -0.74 22.54
CA LEU A 181 13.61 -0.30 21.46
C LEU A 181 12.38 -1.20 21.44
N VAL A 182 11.20 -0.62 21.46
CA VAL A 182 9.93 -1.35 21.45
C VAL A 182 9.12 -0.91 20.25
N THR A 183 8.51 -1.88 19.57
CA THR A 183 7.58 -1.65 18.47
C THR A 183 6.20 -2.15 18.86
N ARG A 184 5.16 -1.42 18.46
CA ARG A 184 3.76 -1.75 18.74
C ARG A 184 2.91 -1.42 17.52
N VAL A 185 2.06 -2.36 17.09
CA VAL A 185 1.09 -2.10 16.01
C VAL A 185 0.08 -1.07 16.49
N ASP A 186 -0.26 -0.11 15.64
CA ASP A 186 -1.38 0.80 15.89
C ASP A 186 -2.71 0.07 15.63
N GLY A 187 -3.38 -0.31 16.70
CA GLY A 187 -4.56 -1.17 16.69
C GLY A 187 -4.23 -2.67 16.63
N SER A 188 -5.07 -3.42 15.92
CA SER A 188 -4.98 -4.88 15.87
C SER A 188 -3.80 -5.41 15.05
N ALA A 189 -3.23 -6.55 15.46
CA ALA A 189 -2.21 -7.25 14.67
C ALA A 189 -2.71 -7.77 13.30
N LYS A 190 -4.04 -7.85 13.09
CA LYS A 190 -4.65 -8.19 11.79
C LYS A 190 -4.63 -7.01 10.83
N VAL A 191 -3.47 -6.80 10.22
CA VAL A 191 -3.18 -5.64 9.36
C VAL A 191 -3.68 -5.80 7.92
N GLY A 192 -3.89 -7.05 7.49
CA GLY A 192 -4.29 -7.39 6.13
C GLY A 192 -3.21 -7.11 5.08
N SER A 193 -3.39 -7.64 3.87
CA SER A 193 -2.48 -7.41 2.76
C SER A 193 -2.84 -6.10 2.05
N GLN A 194 -1.82 -5.38 1.56
CA GLN A 194 -1.98 -4.20 0.73
C GLN A 194 -2.79 -3.05 1.34
N THR A 195 -3.07 -3.09 2.64
CA THR A 195 -3.76 -2.04 3.39
C THR A 195 -2.76 -1.30 4.27
N PRO A 196 -2.78 0.05 4.32
CA PRO A 196 -1.90 0.79 5.20
C PRO A 196 -2.19 0.52 6.68
N PHE A 197 -1.13 0.36 7.48
CA PHE A 197 -1.20 0.26 8.94
C PHE A 197 0.00 0.94 9.58
N GLY A 198 -0.13 1.29 10.85
CA GLY A 198 0.90 1.98 11.63
C GLY A 198 1.67 1.08 12.57
N VAL A 199 2.92 1.45 12.82
CA VAL A 199 3.72 0.92 13.91
C VAL A 199 4.33 2.06 14.71
N PHE A 200 4.02 2.12 16.00
CA PHE A 200 4.71 2.97 16.95
C PHE A 200 6.08 2.39 17.26
N VAL A 201 7.09 3.25 17.25
CA VAL A 201 8.45 2.98 17.69
C VAL A 201 8.70 3.82 18.94
N GLU A 202 9.03 3.16 20.03
CA GLU A 202 9.14 3.75 21.36
C GLU A 202 10.45 3.31 22.01
N LEU A 203 11.08 4.21 22.76
CA LEU A 203 12.20 3.90 23.64
C LEU A 203 11.65 3.61 25.03
N ARG A 204 11.88 2.40 25.52
CA ARG A 204 11.53 1.99 26.87
C ARG A 204 12.79 1.99 27.72
N HIS A 205 12.81 2.74 28.81
CA HIS A 205 14.03 2.97 29.57
C HIS A 205 13.79 3.26 31.07
N THR A 206 14.83 3.16 31.89
CA THR A 206 14.80 3.59 33.30
C THR A 206 14.84 5.14 33.42
N PRO A 207 14.35 5.74 34.51
CA PRO A 207 14.54 7.16 34.79
C PRO A 207 16.02 7.56 34.91
N GLU A 208 16.84 6.67 35.46
CA GLU A 208 18.27 6.84 35.67
C GLU A 208 18.97 7.06 34.33
N ILE A 209 18.72 6.18 33.35
CA ILE A 209 19.38 6.29 32.05
C ILE A 209 18.91 7.51 31.26
N GLU A 210 17.65 7.92 31.41
CA GLU A 210 17.14 9.15 30.80
C GLU A 210 17.91 10.37 31.32
N ARG A 211 18.11 10.44 32.65
CA ARG A 211 18.84 11.53 33.31
C ARG A 211 20.31 11.53 32.89
N GLU A 212 20.96 10.37 32.86
CA GLU A 212 22.38 10.24 32.51
C GLU A 212 22.66 10.51 31.03
N SER A 213 21.71 10.16 30.15
CA SER A 213 21.80 10.44 28.71
C SER A 213 21.51 11.91 28.36
N GLY A 214 21.01 12.71 29.30
CA GLY A 214 20.54 14.07 29.04
C GLY A 214 19.24 14.11 28.23
N GLY A 215 18.41 13.06 28.33
CA GLY A 215 17.17 12.88 27.59
C GLY A 215 17.33 12.31 26.18
N PHE A 216 16.23 11.78 25.63
CA PHE A 216 16.22 11.12 24.31
C PHE A 216 15.80 12.03 23.15
N GLY A 217 15.33 13.25 23.44
CA GLY A 217 14.98 14.25 22.42
C GLY A 217 16.15 14.66 21.51
N LYS A 218 17.39 14.43 21.94
CA LYS A 218 18.62 14.64 21.14
C LYS A 218 18.74 13.67 19.95
N TYR A 219 18.06 12.52 19.98
CA TYR A 219 18.02 11.54 18.89
C TYR A 219 16.90 11.82 17.88
N LEU A 220 16.07 12.82 18.15
CA LEU A 220 15.02 13.33 17.27
C LEU A 220 15.50 14.57 16.51
N GLN A 221 16.80 14.72 16.30
CA GLN A 221 17.39 15.84 15.57
C GLN A 221 18.58 15.35 14.74
N ASN A 222 18.74 15.91 13.53
CA ASN A 222 19.94 15.70 12.73
C ASN A 222 20.96 16.77 13.09
N GLN A 223 22.08 16.38 13.70
CA GLN A 223 23.05 17.32 14.27
C GLN A 223 23.77 18.18 13.21
N ASN A 224 23.88 17.67 11.98
CA ASN A 224 24.58 18.36 10.89
C ASN A 224 23.81 19.59 10.37
N SER A 225 22.58 19.82 10.82
CA SER A 225 21.75 20.97 10.44
C SER A 225 21.96 22.22 11.31
N MET A 226 22.78 22.14 12.37
CA MET A 226 23.06 23.27 13.26
C MET A 226 24.37 23.96 12.90
N THR A 227 24.28 25.09 12.20
CA THR A 227 25.42 26.00 11.99
C THR A 227 25.88 26.53 13.36
N PHE A 228 27.15 26.28 13.73
CA PHE A 228 27.82 26.73 14.97
C PHE A 228 27.58 25.94 16.28
N ALA A 229 27.09 24.69 16.24
CA ALA A 229 27.03 23.86 17.45
C ALA A 229 28.42 23.36 17.88
N TRP A 230 28.88 23.76 19.08
CA TRP A 230 30.04 23.14 19.73
C TRP A 230 29.68 21.69 20.11
N ASN A 231 30.17 20.71 19.34
CA ASN A 231 29.73 19.31 19.48
C ASN A 231 30.52 18.48 20.52
N TYR A 232 31.45 19.08 21.29
CA TYR A 232 32.23 18.44 22.38
C TYR A 232 32.72 16.99 22.10
N GLY A 233 33.09 16.67 20.85
CA GLY A 233 33.51 15.32 20.45
C GLY A 233 32.40 14.27 20.30
N ARG A 234 31.12 14.64 20.42
CA ARG A 234 29.99 13.77 20.11
C ARG A 234 30.04 13.34 18.64
N PRO A 235 29.65 12.10 18.30
CA PRO A 235 29.51 11.69 16.91
C PRO A 235 28.57 12.63 16.14
N LEU A 236 29.03 13.20 15.02
CA LEU A 236 28.24 14.03 14.11
C LEU A 236 27.26 13.15 13.31
N GLU A 237 26.21 12.70 14.00
CA GLU A 237 25.31 11.68 13.50
C GLU A 237 23.93 12.25 13.16
N ASN A 238 23.44 11.90 11.98
CA ASN A 238 22.08 12.16 11.55
C ASN A 238 21.18 11.00 12.00
N TYR A 239 20.81 10.98 13.28
CA TYR A 239 20.09 9.85 13.88
C TYR A 239 18.76 9.54 13.18
N ARG A 240 18.01 10.57 12.74
CA ARG A 240 16.75 10.36 12.01
C ARG A 240 16.99 9.70 10.67
N ASP A 241 17.96 10.21 9.89
CA ASP A 241 18.26 9.68 8.56
C ASP A 241 18.75 8.23 8.67
N LYS A 242 19.67 7.96 9.60
CA LYS A 242 20.19 6.60 9.85
C LYS A 242 19.10 5.64 10.29
N PHE A 243 18.18 6.10 11.13
CA PHE A 243 17.04 5.27 11.54
C PHE A 243 16.11 4.99 10.35
N ASP A 244 15.75 6.00 9.55
CA ASP A 244 14.90 5.81 8.35
C ASP A 244 15.55 4.84 7.35
N GLU A 245 16.83 5.02 7.05
CA GLU A 245 17.61 4.10 6.21
C GLU A 245 17.59 2.67 6.76
N SER A 246 17.82 2.50 8.07
CA SER A 246 17.79 1.20 8.72
C SER A 246 16.40 0.55 8.68
N VAL A 247 15.33 1.33 8.88
CA VAL A 247 13.94 0.84 8.81
C VAL A 247 13.62 0.38 7.39
N ARG A 248 13.94 1.21 6.38
CA ARG A 248 13.71 0.86 4.97
C ARG A 248 14.49 -0.38 4.57
N ALA A 249 15.77 -0.47 4.94
CA ALA A 249 16.60 -1.63 4.65
C ALA A 249 16.06 -2.91 5.30
N ALA A 250 15.61 -2.84 6.55
CA ALA A 250 15.08 -3.98 7.28
C ALA A 250 13.70 -4.46 6.77
N LEU A 251 12.88 -3.55 6.24
CA LEU A 251 11.48 -3.83 5.91
C LEU A 251 11.19 -3.98 4.41
N GLN A 252 12.05 -3.48 3.51
CA GLN A 252 11.78 -3.38 2.07
C GLN A 252 11.36 -4.69 1.38
N GLU A 253 11.85 -5.84 1.85
CA GLU A 253 11.56 -7.15 1.25
C GLU A 253 10.07 -7.52 1.38
N HIS A 254 9.46 -7.21 2.53
CA HIS A 254 8.10 -7.65 2.87
C HIS A 254 7.11 -6.49 2.94
N PHE A 255 7.58 -5.27 3.18
CA PHE A 255 6.72 -4.11 3.36
C PHE A 255 7.07 -3.01 2.37
N ASP A 256 6.04 -2.24 2.04
CA ASP A 256 6.17 -0.92 1.45
C ASP A 256 6.15 0.12 2.58
N VAL A 257 7.26 0.85 2.75
CA VAL A 257 7.43 1.86 3.80
C VAL A 257 7.01 3.22 3.26
N GLN A 258 5.77 3.61 3.57
CA GLN A 258 5.15 4.83 3.03
C GLN A 258 5.73 6.09 3.66
N SER A 259 5.90 6.10 4.99
CA SER A 259 6.55 7.21 5.69
C SER A 259 7.13 6.78 7.04
N VAL A 260 8.12 7.53 7.50
CA VAL A 260 8.61 7.50 8.89
C VAL A 260 8.44 8.91 9.45
N THR A 261 7.51 9.07 10.38
CA THR A 261 7.22 10.35 11.03
C THR A 261 7.86 10.34 12.41
N PHE A 262 8.78 11.28 12.68
CA PHE A 262 9.46 11.37 13.97
C PHE A 262 8.69 12.26 14.94
N GLN A 263 8.83 11.96 16.23
CA GLN A 263 8.38 12.84 17.30
C GLN A 263 9.25 14.12 17.36
N GLU A 264 8.71 15.18 17.92
CA GLU A 264 9.41 16.45 18.15
C GLU A 264 10.45 16.33 19.28
N LYS A 265 11.47 17.21 19.23
CA LYS A 265 12.66 17.11 20.09
C LYS A 265 12.40 17.37 21.59
N ASP A 266 11.31 18.03 21.89
CA ASP A 266 10.81 18.39 23.22
C ASP A 266 9.90 17.29 23.80
N VAL A 267 9.93 16.08 23.21
CA VAL A 267 9.26 14.91 23.74
C VAL A 267 9.59 14.69 25.22
N HIS A 268 8.54 14.40 25.98
CA HIS A 268 8.65 13.95 27.35
C HIS A 268 8.37 12.45 27.46
N SER A 269 9.20 11.78 28.24
CA SER A 269 8.95 10.40 28.65
C SER A 269 7.71 10.31 29.53
N ARG A 270 7.07 9.15 29.51
CA ARG A 270 5.85 8.85 30.27
C ARG A 270 6.08 7.63 31.15
N ALA A 271 5.38 7.53 32.28
CA ALA A 271 5.46 6.32 33.10
C ALA A 271 4.93 5.13 32.29
N SER A 272 5.63 3.99 32.36
CA SER A 272 5.18 2.74 31.74
C SER A 272 4.32 1.94 32.72
N ALA A 273 3.70 0.86 32.25
CA ALA A 273 2.95 -0.07 33.11
C ALA A 273 3.85 -0.84 34.10
N GLU A 274 5.14 -0.99 33.81
CA GLU A 274 6.10 -1.60 34.72
C GLU A 274 6.72 -0.52 35.60
N GLU A 275 6.73 -0.79 36.90
CA GLU A 275 7.33 0.10 37.90
C GLU A 275 8.82 0.31 37.62
N GLY A 276 9.29 1.55 37.77
CA GLY A 276 10.68 1.91 37.47
C GLY A 276 11.00 2.07 35.98
N TRP A 277 10.02 1.92 35.08
CA TRP A 277 10.22 2.08 33.64
C TRP A 277 9.40 3.23 33.06
N ARG A 278 9.98 3.88 32.06
CA ARG A 278 9.41 4.97 31.30
C ARG A 278 9.43 4.66 29.81
N THR A 279 8.56 5.34 29.07
CA THR A 279 8.44 5.21 27.61
C THR A 279 8.55 6.59 26.98
N THR A 280 9.41 6.73 25.99
CA THR A 280 9.56 7.93 25.16
C THR A 280 9.18 7.59 23.71
N PRO A 281 8.10 8.18 23.15
CA PRO A 281 7.77 8.01 21.74
C PRO A 281 8.89 8.51 20.84
N TYR A 282 9.27 7.71 19.84
CA TYR A 282 10.38 8.03 18.95
C TYR A 282 9.90 8.32 17.53
N ALA A 283 9.22 7.36 16.90
CA ALA A 283 8.75 7.48 15.53
C ALA A 283 7.46 6.69 15.30
N TYR A 284 6.78 7.02 14.22
CA TYR A 284 5.64 6.29 13.69
C TYR A 284 5.95 5.87 12.25
N VAL A 285 5.90 4.57 11.99
CA VAL A 285 6.18 4.00 10.66
C VAL A 285 4.87 3.62 10.02
N LEU A 286 4.55 4.23 8.88
CA LEU A 286 3.40 3.89 8.06
C LEU A 286 3.81 2.82 7.03
N LEU A 287 3.17 1.67 7.09
CA LEU A 287 3.54 0.47 6.35
C LEU A 287 2.37 -0.08 5.55
N LYS A 288 2.69 -0.80 4.48
CA LYS A 288 1.75 -1.65 3.75
C LYS A 288 2.39 -3.01 3.49
N ALA A 289 1.73 -4.07 3.91
CA ALA A 289 2.21 -5.43 3.69
C ALA A 289 2.15 -5.79 2.19
N ARG A 290 3.26 -6.28 1.62
CA ARG A 290 3.34 -6.61 0.18
C ARG A 290 2.55 -7.87 -0.19
N GLY A 291 2.29 -8.77 0.75
CA GLY A 291 1.52 -10.00 0.50
C GLY A 291 0.93 -10.61 1.76
N PRO A 292 -0.02 -11.55 1.61
CA PRO A 292 -0.71 -12.19 2.73
C PRO A 292 0.15 -13.16 3.53
N GLN A 293 1.29 -13.62 2.98
CA GLN A 293 2.20 -14.56 3.63
C GLN A 293 3.00 -13.97 4.81
N ILE A 294 2.82 -12.68 5.08
CA ILE A 294 3.62 -11.94 6.07
C ILE A 294 2.98 -12.11 7.45
N ASP A 295 3.73 -12.71 8.37
CA ASP A 295 3.31 -13.05 9.73
C ASP A 295 4.09 -12.29 10.83
N LYS A 296 5.10 -11.52 10.45
CA LYS A 296 5.93 -10.74 11.38
C LYS A 296 6.52 -9.50 10.73
N LEU A 297 6.67 -8.46 11.54
CA LEU A 297 7.52 -7.32 11.28
C LEU A 297 8.95 -7.64 11.76
N PRO A 298 9.97 -7.58 10.90
CA PRO A 298 11.37 -7.69 11.30
C PRO A 298 11.76 -6.70 12.41
N SER A 299 12.81 -7.07 13.15
CA SER A 299 13.40 -6.20 14.17
C SER A 299 13.89 -4.88 13.58
N LEU A 300 13.58 -3.78 14.27
CA LEU A 300 14.12 -2.46 13.96
C LEU A 300 15.32 -2.16 14.86
N LYS A 301 16.23 -1.31 14.39
CA LYS A 301 17.46 -0.95 15.10
C LYS A 301 17.55 0.56 15.24
N LEU A 302 17.97 1.03 16.42
CA LEU A 302 18.32 2.42 16.68
C LEU A 302 19.69 2.48 17.36
N ASP A 303 20.58 3.33 16.85
CA ASP A 303 21.91 3.56 17.41
C ASP A 303 21.86 4.74 18.39
N LEU A 304 22.30 4.53 19.63
CA LEU A 304 22.31 5.53 20.70
C LEU A 304 23.73 5.75 21.20
N ASP A 305 24.13 7.01 21.36
CA ASP A 305 25.45 7.38 21.88
C ASP A 305 25.45 7.69 23.38
N PHE A 306 26.43 7.14 24.08
CA PHE A 306 26.67 7.36 25.50
C PHE A 306 28.09 7.85 25.71
N LEU A 307 28.32 8.65 26.74
CA LEU A 307 29.64 9.09 27.13
C LEU A 307 30.18 8.13 28.21
N ASP A 308 31.40 7.62 28.01
CA ASP A 308 32.11 6.79 28.98
C ASP A 308 33.50 7.38 29.31
N THR A 309 34.28 6.70 30.16
CA THR A 309 35.62 7.13 30.58
C THR A 309 36.66 7.23 29.44
N SER A 310 36.37 6.61 28.30
CA SER A 310 37.18 6.58 27.06
C SER A 310 36.58 7.40 25.92
N GLY A 311 35.56 8.22 26.20
CA GLY A 311 34.84 9.04 25.23
C GLY A 311 33.51 8.44 24.81
N TYR A 312 32.99 8.85 23.65
CA TYR A 312 31.69 8.35 23.19
C TYR A 312 31.74 6.89 22.76
N ALA A 313 30.68 6.16 23.08
CA ALA A 313 30.36 4.83 22.56
C ALA A 313 28.96 4.87 21.95
N VAL A 314 28.75 4.14 20.86
CA VAL A 314 27.43 4.01 20.24
C VAL A 314 26.97 2.58 20.40
N LEU A 315 25.81 2.41 21.06
CA LEU A 315 25.19 1.13 21.35
C LEU A 315 23.91 0.98 20.51
N PRO A 316 23.79 -0.13 19.76
CA PRO A 316 22.56 -0.43 19.04
C PRO A 316 21.52 -1.02 20.01
N VAL A 317 20.34 -0.42 20.06
CA VAL A 317 19.15 -1.05 20.65
C VAL A 317 18.25 -1.58 19.54
N VAL A 318 17.76 -2.81 19.72
CA VAL A 318 17.03 -3.55 18.69
C VAL A 318 15.67 -3.96 19.25
N SER A 319 14.62 -3.78 18.45
CA SER A 319 13.28 -4.23 18.81
C SER A 319 13.15 -5.74 18.62
N PRO A 320 12.33 -6.43 19.42
CA PRO A 320 11.92 -7.78 19.07
C PRO A 320 11.17 -7.76 17.72
N ALA A 321 11.17 -8.91 17.02
CA ALA A 321 10.28 -9.10 15.89
C ALA A 321 8.82 -9.08 16.39
N LEU A 322 7.95 -8.35 15.70
CA LEU A 322 6.59 -8.11 16.14
C LEU A 322 5.61 -8.95 15.29
N PRO A 323 4.82 -9.87 15.87
CA PRO A 323 3.85 -10.64 15.12
C PRO A 323 2.79 -9.75 14.44
N VAL A 324 2.46 -10.05 13.19
CA VAL A 324 1.38 -9.41 12.43
C VAL A 324 0.61 -10.47 11.64
N ASP A 325 -0.59 -10.17 11.21
CA ASP A 325 -1.39 -11.03 10.33
C ASP A 325 -1.81 -10.24 9.09
N ALA A 326 -1.09 -10.47 7.98
CA ALA A 326 -1.41 -9.93 6.68
C ALA A 326 -2.37 -10.81 5.86
N ALA A 327 -2.64 -12.04 6.31
CA ALA A 327 -3.51 -12.99 5.61
C ALA A 327 -5.00 -12.70 5.85
N ALA A 328 -5.32 -11.93 6.89
CA ALA A 328 -6.69 -11.55 7.23
C ALA A 328 -7.45 -10.98 6.00
N PRO A 329 -8.55 -11.64 5.55
CA PRO A 329 -9.31 -11.22 4.37
C PRO A 329 -10.08 -9.91 4.59
N THR A 330 -10.31 -9.54 5.85
CA THR A 330 -10.83 -8.24 6.25
C THR A 330 -9.95 -7.74 7.39
N PRO A 331 -9.06 -6.76 7.14
CA PRO A 331 -8.27 -6.18 8.20
C PRO A 331 -9.19 -5.54 9.24
N GLU A 332 -8.81 -5.65 10.52
CA GLU A 332 -9.56 -4.96 11.56
C GLU A 332 -9.33 -3.45 11.44
N ARG A 333 -10.41 -2.69 11.64
CA ARG A 333 -10.41 -1.22 11.51
C ARG A 333 -9.38 -0.60 12.45
N ARG A 334 -8.58 0.32 11.92
CA ARG A 334 -7.59 1.07 12.70
C ARG A 334 -8.28 2.06 13.66
N PRO A 335 -7.75 2.25 14.88
CA PRO A 335 -8.31 3.22 15.81
C PRO A 335 -8.11 4.65 15.29
N TYR A 336 -9.12 5.48 15.45
CA TYR A 336 -9.05 6.91 15.21
C TYR A 336 -10.10 7.65 16.02
N GLU A 337 -9.82 8.92 16.29
CA GLU A 337 -10.69 9.85 17.01
C GLU A 337 -10.72 11.21 16.30
N LYS A 338 -11.69 12.05 16.68
CA LYS A 338 -11.81 13.44 16.21
C LYS A 338 -11.75 13.58 14.68
N LEU A 339 -12.50 12.74 13.96
CA LEU A 339 -12.56 12.80 12.50
C LEU A 339 -13.18 14.14 12.07
N GLN A 340 -12.44 14.91 11.28
CA GLN A 340 -12.86 16.15 10.65
C GLN A 340 -12.94 15.95 9.15
N ILE A 341 -14.01 16.45 8.52
CA ILE A 341 -14.23 16.34 7.08
C ILE A 341 -14.39 17.74 6.51
N THR A 342 -13.64 18.03 5.46
CA THR A 342 -13.80 19.21 4.62
C THR A 342 -14.16 18.74 3.22
N GLN A 343 -15.30 19.22 2.71
CA GLN A 343 -15.79 18.88 1.39
C GLN A 343 -15.81 20.14 0.52
N THR A 344 -15.16 20.09 -0.64
CA THR A 344 -15.02 21.23 -1.53
C THR A 344 -15.60 20.89 -2.90
N LEU A 345 -16.60 21.65 -3.33
CA LEU A 345 -17.23 21.51 -4.63
C LEU A 345 -16.50 22.34 -5.69
N ASP A 346 -16.19 21.73 -6.83
CA ASP A 346 -15.58 22.37 -7.99
C ASP A 346 -16.40 22.13 -9.27
N GLU A 347 -16.94 23.22 -9.82
CA GLU A 347 -17.75 23.23 -11.05
C GLU A 347 -16.94 23.64 -12.30
N ARG A 348 -15.64 23.91 -12.19
CA ARG A 348 -14.83 24.44 -13.31
C ARG A 348 -14.75 23.48 -14.51
N GLN A 349 -14.96 22.18 -14.30
CA GLN A 349 -15.00 21.16 -15.36
C GLN A 349 -16.42 20.87 -15.89
N ALA A 350 -17.40 21.75 -15.63
CA ALA A 350 -18.77 21.55 -16.08
C ALA A 350 -18.92 21.44 -17.62
N LYS A 351 -18.02 22.07 -18.39
CA LYS A 351 -18.02 21.98 -19.86
C LYS A 351 -17.83 20.54 -20.36
N ASP A 352 -17.13 19.71 -19.58
CA ASP A 352 -16.92 18.29 -19.85
C ASP A 352 -18.01 17.41 -19.22
N GLY A 353 -19.04 18.03 -18.64
CA GLY A 353 -20.13 17.37 -17.92
C GLY A 353 -19.72 16.82 -16.55
N LYS A 354 -18.58 17.25 -16.00
CA LYS A 354 -18.01 16.76 -14.74
C LYS A 354 -18.23 17.74 -13.59
N LEU A 355 -18.67 17.22 -12.46
CA LEU A 355 -18.74 17.92 -11.18
C LEU A 355 -17.75 17.25 -10.23
N ILE A 356 -16.83 18.00 -9.65
CA ILE A 356 -15.78 17.44 -8.81
C ILE A 356 -16.06 17.79 -7.35
N LEU A 357 -15.89 16.80 -6.47
CA LEU A 357 -15.92 16.97 -5.04
C LEU A 357 -14.59 16.48 -4.46
N GLU A 358 -13.84 17.41 -3.88
CA GLU A 358 -12.67 17.07 -3.09
C GLU A 358 -13.10 16.85 -1.64
N VAL A 359 -12.73 15.71 -1.06
CA VAL A 359 -12.97 15.38 0.34
C VAL A 359 -11.63 15.26 1.03
N LYS A 360 -11.34 16.20 1.93
CA LYS A 360 -10.17 16.15 2.80
C LYS A 360 -10.61 15.74 4.20
N ALA A 361 -10.11 14.61 4.67
CA ALA A 361 -10.36 14.12 6.01
C ALA A 361 -9.10 14.21 6.88
N LYS A 362 -9.27 14.58 8.16
CA LYS A 362 -8.22 14.60 9.17
C LYS A 362 -8.67 13.87 10.42
N ALA A 363 -7.77 13.16 11.09
CA ALA A 363 -8.10 12.48 12.35
C ALA A 363 -6.88 12.37 13.26
N GLN A 364 -7.15 12.18 14.55
CA GLN A 364 -6.19 11.64 15.50
C GLN A 364 -6.19 10.11 15.33
N GLY A 365 -5.10 9.51 14.87
CA GLY A 365 -5.06 8.14 14.33
C GLY A 365 -5.14 8.11 12.81
N LEU A 366 -5.16 6.90 12.22
CA LEU A 366 -5.19 6.74 10.76
C LEU A 366 -6.59 6.99 10.18
N VAL A 367 -6.70 7.94 9.25
CA VAL A 367 -7.96 8.21 8.54
C VAL A 367 -8.39 6.96 7.74
N PRO A 368 -9.60 6.44 7.97
CA PRO A 368 -10.09 5.23 7.31
C PRO A 368 -10.36 5.45 5.80
N PRO A 369 -10.61 4.38 5.03
CA PRO A 369 -11.12 4.48 3.67
C PRO A 369 -12.44 5.25 3.57
N LEU A 370 -12.64 5.98 2.46
CA LEU A 370 -13.82 6.83 2.21
C LEU A 370 -15.16 6.13 2.51
N THR A 371 -15.28 4.87 2.07
CA THR A 371 -16.51 4.08 2.18
C THR A 371 -16.94 3.80 3.62
N GLU A 372 -16.00 3.84 4.58
CA GLU A 372 -16.28 3.60 6.00
C GLU A 372 -16.91 4.81 6.69
N PHE A 373 -16.71 6.03 6.19
CA PHE A 373 -17.14 7.25 6.89
C PHE A 373 -18.01 8.19 6.07
N LEU A 374 -18.06 8.08 4.73
CA LEU A 374 -18.84 8.98 3.88
C LEU A 374 -19.63 8.20 2.82
N ASP A 375 -20.89 8.60 2.57
CA ASP A 375 -21.69 8.07 1.47
C ASP A 375 -21.73 9.07 0.32
N VAL A 376 -20.90 8.85 -0.70
CA VAL A 376 -20.76 9.76 -1.84
C VAL A 376 -21.84 9.60 -2.90
N ARG A 377 -22.93 8.87 -2.62
CA ARG A 377 -24.05 8.74 -3.56
C ARG A 377 -24.88 10.03 -3.54
N ALA A 378 -25.10 10.60 -4.72
CA ALA A 378 -25.99 11.74 -4.92
C ALA A 378 -27.14 11.33 -5.86
N SER A 379 -28.37 11.76 -5.59
CA SER A 379 -29.57 11.29 -6.30
C SER A 379 -29.56 11.59 -7.80
N ASP A 380 -29.08 12.78 -8.16
CA ASP A 380 -29.10 13.29 -9.53
C ASP A 380 -27.79 13.06 -10.30
N PHE A 381 -26.79 12.49 -9.63
CA PHE A 381 -25.43 12.32 -10.15
C PHE A 381 -24.94 10.88 -10.00
N GLU A 382 -24.18 10.41 -10.99
CA GLU A 382 -23.46 9.15 -10.92
C GLU A 382 -21.99 9.42 -10.62
N VAL A 383 -21.41 8.64 -9.69
CA VAL A 383 -19.97 8.67 -9.44
C VAL A 383 -19.25 7.98 -10.59
N VAL A 384 -18.50 8.75 -11.36
CA VAL A 384 -17.71 8.27 -12.50
C VAL A 384 -16.36 7.74 -12.04
N GLN A 385 -15.76 8.43 -11.08
CA GLN A 385 -14.42 8.11 -10.61
C GLN A 385 -14.26 8.54 -9.15
N THR A 386 -13.49 7.76 -8.39
CA THR A 386 -13.03 8.11 -7.05
C THR A 386 -11.53 7.88 -7.02
N GLU A 387 -10.78 8.96 -6.84
CA GLU A 387 -9.34 8.93 -6.63
C GLU A 387 -9.04 9.07 -5.14
N ASP A 388 -8.04 8.34 -4.67
CA ASP A 388 -7.65 8.26 -3.27
C ASP A 388 -6.14 8.44 -3.18
N GLU A 389 -5.70 9.54 -2.57
CA GLU A 389 -4.29 9.87 -2.46
C GLU A 389 -3.55 9.05 -1.38
N GLY A 390 -4.25 8.17 -0.67
CA GLY A 390 -3.72 7.43 0.46
C GLY A 390 -3.63 8.27 1.74
N VAL A 391 -3.53 7.57 2.87
CA VAL A 391 -3.35 8.21 4.17
C VAL A 391 -1.93 8.74 4.32
N LYS A 392 -1.78 9.95 4.84
CA LYS A 392 -0.50 10.62 5.11
C LYS A 392 -0.43 11.00 6.59
N VAL A 393 0.65 10.62 7.26
CA VAL A 393 0.88 10.98 8.67
C VAL A 393 1.63 12.29 8.73
N SER A 394 1.01 13.31 9.33
CA SER A 394 1.58 14.67 9.38
C SER A 394 2.58 14.85 10.52
N LYS A 395 2.17 14.54 11.75
CA LYS A 395 2.98 14.65 12.97
C LYS A 395 2.36 13.83 14.11
N PHE A 396 3.05 13.77 15.24
CA PHE A 396 2.46 13.35 16.51
C PHE A 396 1.51 14.42 17.05
N ASP A 397 0.47 13.98 17.76
CA ASP A 397 -0.44 14.87 18.49
C ASP A 397 0.21 15.27 19.82
N ALA A 398 0.58 16.56 19.94
CA ALA A 398 1.20 17.11 21.14
C ALA A 398 0.20 17.25 22.30
N ASP A 399 -1.09 17.37 21.99
CA ASP A 399 -2.15 17.59 22.98
C ASP A 399 -2.71 16.26 23.53
N SER A 400 -2.29 15.13 22.96
CA SER A 400 -2.76 13.80 23.35
C SER A 400 -2.02 13.23 24.58
N THR A 401 -2.80 12.76 25.55
CA THR A 401 -2.30 12.09 26.77
C THR A 401 -1.59 10.78 26.47
N ASP A 402 -2.04 10.04 25.45
CA ASP A 402 -1.40 8.83 24.93
C ASP A 402 -0.70 9.11 23.59
N PRO A 403 0.34 8.35 23.20
CA PRO A 403 1.03 8.60 21.94
C PRO A 403 0.05 8.41 20.78
N ALA A 404 -0.29 9.51 20.11
CA ALA A 404 -1.20 9.54 18.97
C ALA A 404 -0.57 10.33 17.83
N ILE A 405 -1.03 10.06 16.61
CA ILE A 405 -0.61 10.77 15.41
C ILE A 405 -1.77 11.55 14.83
N LEU A 406 -1.47 12.59 14.07
CA LEU A 406 -2.43 13.30 13.23
C LEU A 406 -2.21 12.87 11.79
N SER A 407 -3.24 12.32 11.15
CA SER A 407 -3.18 11.95 9.75
C SER A 407 -4.22 12.70 8.91
N GLU A 408 -3.93 12.80 7.62
CA GLU A 408 -4.84 13.32 6.62
C GLU A 408 -4.98 12.36 5.44
N ARG A 409 -6.13 12.39 4.78
CA ARG A 409 -6.39 11.65 3.55
C ARG A 409 -7.29 12.47 2.64
N THR A 410 -6.90 12.59 1.39
CA THR A 410 -7.63 13.35 0.37
C THR A 410 -8.21 12.39 -0.65
N PHE A 411 -9.47 12.66 -1.01
CA PHE A 411 -10.19 11.93 -2.05
C PHE A 411 -10.74 12.92 -3.07
N THR A 412 -10.73 12.54 -4.34
CA THR A 412 -11.33 13.33 -5.42
C THR A 412 -12.42 12.49 -6.07
N ILE A 413 -13.67 12.94 -5.93
CA ILE A 413 -14.84 12.28 -6.50
C ILE A 413 -15.28 13.05 -7.73
N THR A 414 -15.31 12.38 -8.88
CA THR A 414 -15.86 12.94 -10.11
C THR A 414 -17.26 12.41 -10.33
N TYR A 415 -18.22 13.32 -10.37
CA TYR A 415 -19.62 13.05 -10.70
C TYR A 415 -19.92 13.40 -12.16
N ALA A 416 -20.86 12.68 -12.76
CA ALA A 416 -21.55 13.07 -13.98
C ALA A 416 -23.06 13.18 -13.71
N GLY A 417 -23.69 14.21 -14.27
CA GLY A 417 -25.16 14.32 -14.19
C GLY A 417 -25.83 13.17 -14.94
N ARG A 418 -26.87 12.60 -14.33
CA ARG A 418 -27.64 11.51 -14.95
C ARG A 418 -28.33 11.95 -16.24
N LYS A 419 -28.57 10.99 -17.15
CA LYS A 419 -29.14 11.24 -18.49
C LYS A 419 -30.66 11.00 -18.57
N ASP A 420 -31.25 10.48 -17.51
CA ASP A 420 -32.66 10.06 -17.43
C ASP A 420 -33.48 10.91 -16.45
N LEU A 421 -32.97 12.10 -16.11
CA LEU A 421 -33.60 12.98 -15.13
C LEU A 421 -34.91 13.58 -15.66
N ALA A 422 -35.87 13.79 -14.76
CA ALA A 422 -37.12 14.49 -15.05
C ALA A 422 -36.91 15.99 -15.27
N ALA A 423 -35.93 16.57 -14.57
CA ALA A 423 -35.45 17.93 -14.73
C ALA A 423 -33.94 17.96 -14.46
N LEU A 424 -33.22 18.96 -15.01
CA LEU A 424 -31.80 19.11 -14.70
C LEU A 424 -31.61 19.47 -13.21
N PRO A 425 -30.55 18.95 -12.57
CA PRO A 425 -30.26 19.28 -11.18
C PRO A 425 -29.94 20.77 -11.10
N THR A 426 -30.56 21.44 -10.13
CA THR A 426 -30.34 22.87 -9.83
C THR A 426 -29.59 23.06 -8.53
N GLN A 427 -29.43 22.00 -7.75
CA GLN A 427 -28.78 22.01 -6.44
C GLN A 427 -27.91 20.76 -6.30
N PHE A 428 -26.89 20.87 -5.47
CA PHE A 428 -26.07 19.77 -5.03
C PHE A 428 -26.10 19.69 -3.51
N ALA A 429 -26.47 18.52 -2.99
CA ALA A 429 -26.37 18.21 -1.57
C ALA A 429 -25.05 17.49 -1.32
N PHE A 430 -24.24 18.04 -0.41
CA PHE A 430 -22.99 17.41 -0.03
C PHE A 430 -23.24 16.07 0.67
N PRO A 431 -22.42 15.04 0.41
CA PRO A 431 -22.45 13.77 1.13
C PRO A 431 -22.50 13.92 2.66
N GLU A 432 -23.39 13.14 3.28
CA GLU A 432 -23.50 13.09 4.74
C GLU A 432 -22.58 12.00 5.33
N PRO A 433 -21.89 12.28 6.46
CA PRO A 433 -21.08 11.29 7.15
C PRO A 433 -21.92 10.11 7.67
N LYS A 434 -21.37 8.90 7.57
CA LYS A 434 -21.97 7.66 8.13
C LYS A 434 -21.65 7.46 9.60
N VAL A 435 -20.69 8.21 10.12
CA VAL A 435 -20.14 8.11 11.46
C VAL A 435 -20.18 9.49 12.11
N GLU A 436 -20.08 9.53 13.43
CA GLU A 436 -19.90 10.77 14.15
C GLU A 436 -18.58 11.44 13.76
N VAL A 437 -18.64 12.75 13.51
CA VAL A 437 -17.50 13.57 13.12
C VAL A 437 -17.41 14.76 14.06
N ALA A 438 -16.18 15.15 14.40
CA ALA A 438 -15.94 16.34 15.22
C ALA A 438 -16.27 17.62 14.47
N GLU A 439 -16.08 17.62 13.14
CA GLU A 439 -16.34 18.76 12.27
C GLU A 439 -16.67 18.29 10.86
N ASN A 440 -17.66 18.93 10.22
CA ASN A 440 -17.99 18.73 8.81
C ASN A 440 -18.21 20.10 8.15
N THR A 441 -17.32 20.48 7.25
CA THR A 441 -17.29 21.81 6.61
C THR A 441 -17.45 21.68 5.11
N TYR A 442 -18.16 22.64 4.52
CA TYR A 442 -18.47 22.66 3.10
C TYR A 442 -17.94 23.94 2.46
N PHE A 443 -17.23 23.77 1.36
CA PHE A 443 -16.70 24.86 0.56
C PHE A 443 -17.07 24.70 -0.91
N ARG A 444 -17.01 25.79 -1.64
CA ARG A 444 -17.15 25.84 -3.10
C ARG A 444 -16.06 26.72 -3.68
N TYR A 445 -15.49 26.29 -4.81
CA TYR A 445 -14.60 27.15 -5.60
C TYR A 445 -15.43 28.20 -6.35
N GLU A 446 -15.14 29.46 -6.10
CA GLU A 446 -15.58 30.58 -6.94
C GLU A 446 -14.33 31.22 -7.56
N ASP A 447 -14.16 31.01 -8.87
CA ASP A 447 -12.93 31.31 -9.63
C ASP A 447 -11.67 30.64 -9.04
N ALA A 448 -10.91 31.39 -8.23
CA ALA A 448 -9.67 30.94 -7.58
C ALA A 448 -9.80 30.88 -6.04
N ASP A 449 -10.91 31.34 -5.47
CA ASP A 449 -11.12 31.46 -4.03
C ASP A 449 -12.05 30.36 -3.49
N LEU A 450 -11.88 30.01 -2.22
CA LEU A 450 -12.74 29.08 -1.49
C LEU A 450 -13.78 29.86 -0.67
N LYS A 451 -15.08 29.55 -0.88
CA LYS A 451 -16.16 30.11 -0.07
C LYS A 451 -16.88 29.05 0.73
N ALA A 452 -17.11 29.33 2.02
CA ALA A 452 -17.89 28.45 2.89
C ALA A 452 -19.37 28.48 2.46
N VAL A 453 -19.99 27.31 2.38
CA VAL A 453 -21.38 27.14 1.92
C VAL A 453 -22.18 26.25 2.87
N ALA A 454 -23.50 26.23 2.71
CA ALA A 454 -24.37 25.28 3.41
C ALA A 454 -24.22 23.86 2.84
N SER A 455 -24.77 22.86 3.53
CA SER A 455 -24.77 21.45 3.11
C SER A 455 -25.52 21.19 1.79
N THR A 456 -26.30 22.17 1.31
CA THR A 456 -26.91 22.16 -0.02
C THR A 456 -26.63 23.50 -0.69
N VAL A 457 -26.17 23.45 -1.94
CA VAL A 457 -25.80 24.64 -2.72
C VAL A 457 -26.48 24.62 -4.08
N SER A 458 -26.83 25.79 -4.60
CA SER A 458 -27.30 25.93 -5.98
C SER A 458 -26.14 25.73 -6.95
N LEU A 459 -26.39 24.99 -8.03
CA LEU A 459 -25.41 24.78 -9.11
C LEU A 459 -25.43 25.98 -10.06
N ASP A 460 -24.25 26.50 -10.40
CA ASP A 460 -24.14 27.57 -11.40
C ASP A 460 -24.10 27.01 -12.83
N GLN A 461 -23.78 25.73 -12.95
CA GLN A 461 -23.66 25.02 -14.23
C GLN A 461 -24.76 23.97 -14.41
N LYS A 462 -24.93 23.51 -15.66
CA LYS A 462 -25.94 22.52 -16.02
C LYS A 462 -25.30 21.14 -16.18
N TYR A 463 -25.90 20.15 -15.55
CA TYR A 463 -25.39 18.78 -15.55
C TYR A 463 -26.46 17.79 -16.02
N GLY A 464 -26.04 16.77 -16.78
CA GLY A 464 -26.94 15.70 -17.24
C GLY A 464 -27.83 16.09 -18.42
N ALA A 465 -28.84 15.26 -18.67
CA ALA A 465 -29.81 15.47 -19.74
C ALA A 465 -31.21 15.10 -19.27
N VAL A 466 -32.21 15.85 -19.74
CA VAL A 466 -33.61 15.57 -19.43
C VAL A 466 -34.14 14.48 -20.34
N ARG A 467 -34.89 13.53 -19.78
CA ARG A 467 -35.61 12.51 -20.55
C ARG A 467 -36.60 13.17 -21.51
N GLN A 468 -36.28 13.19 -22.80
CA GLN A 468 -37.14 13.77 -23.84
C GLN A 468 -38.31 12.85 -24.19
N VAL A 469 -39.49 13.12 -23.60
CA VAL A 469 -40.75 12.40 -23.88
C VAL A 469 -41.56 12.96 -25.05
N TRP A 470 -41.21 14.16 -25.54
CA TRP A 470 -41.90 14.84 -26.65
C TRP A 470 -41.97 14.07 -27.99
N PRO A 471 -41.01 13.21 -28.38
CA PRO A 471 -41.13 12.44 -29.63
C PRO A 471 -42.30 11.44 -29.57
N TRP A 472 -42.62 10.94 -28.38
CA TRP A 472 -43.74 10.03 -28.15
C TRP A 472 -45.09 10.76 -28.21
N TYR A 473 -45.15 12.00 -27.72
CA TYR A 473 -46.34 12.84 -27.88
C TYR A 473 -46.55 13.29 -29.33
N LEU A 474 -45.48 13.56 -30.08
CA LEU A 474 -45.58 13.82 -31.52
C LEU A 474 -46.02 12.57 -32.29
N ALA A 475 -45.51 11.39 -31.95
CA ALA A 475 -45.96 10.13 -32.53
C ALA A 475 -47.44 9.86 -32.21
N ALA A 476 -47.87 10.06 -30.97
CA ALA A 476 -49.27 9.94 -30.57
C ALA A 476 -50.17 10.97 -31.28
N GLY A 477 -49.72 12.23 -31.38
CA GLY A 477 -50.42 13.29 -32.10
C GLY A 477 -50.53 13.01 -33.60
N ALA A 478 -49.48 12.46 -34.22
CA ALA A 478 -49.49 12.04 -35.63
C ALA A 478 -50.50 10.90 -35.86
N VAL A 479 -50.58 9.92 -34.94
CA VAL A 479 -51.58 8.85 -34.99
C VAL A 479 -53.00 9.40 -34.88
N VAL A 480 -53.24 10.36 -33.97
CA VAL A 480 -54.55 11.01 -33.83
C VAL A 480 -54.91 11.81 -35.08
N LEU A 481 -53.96 12.54 -35.68
CA LEU A 481 -54.18 13.28 -36.93
C LEU A 481 -54.44 12.35 -38.11
N LEU A 482 -53.76 11.20 -38.19
CA LEU A 482 -54.03 10.16 -39.17
C LEU A 482 -55.45 9.60 -39.01
N ALA A 483 -55.85 9.29 -37.77
CA ALA A 483 -57.20 8.82 -37.47
C ALA A 483 -58.28 9.87 -37.79
N ALA A 484 -58.03 11.15 -37.46
CA ALA A 484 -58.91 12.26 -37.79
C ALA A 484 -58.99 12.52 -39.30
N GLY A 485 -57.88 12.38 -40.03
CA GLY A 485 -57.82 12.47 -41.49
C GLY A 485 -58.61 11.35 -42.18
N LEU A 486 -58.50 10.12 -41.67
CA LEU A 486 -59.30 8.98 -42.12
C LEU A 486 -60.79 9.18 -41.83
N ALA A 487 -61.15 9.68 -40.65
CA ALA A 487 -62.54 9.99 -40.28
C ALA A 487 -63.11 11.14 -41.13
N TYR A 488 -62.35 12.20 -41.38
CA TYR A 488 -62.74 13.32 -42.23
C TYR A 488 -62.91 12.89 -43.70
N GLY A 489 -62.03 12.02 -44.20
CA GLY A 489 -62.16 11.41 -45.53
C GLY A 489 -63.42 10.55 -45.68
N ALA A 490 -63.81 9.83 -44.63
CA ALA A 490 -65.07 9.07 -44.59
C ALA A 490 -66.31 9.98 -44.52
N LEU A 491 -66.23 11.11 -43.81
CA LEU A 491 -67.30 12.12 -43.73
C LEU A 491 -67.48 12.92 -45.03
N ARG A 492 -66.39 13.25 -45.75
CA ARG A 492 -66.47 13.94 -47.06
C ARG A 492 -66.93 13.05 -48.22
N ARG A 493 -66.86 11.73 -48.08
CA ARG A 493 -67.43 10.78 -49.05
C ARG A 493 -68.95 10.55 -48.89
N ARG A 494 -69.62 11.24 -47.95
CA ARG A 494 -71.08 11.38 -47.91
C ARG A 494 -71.53 12.57 -48.75
N GLY A 495 -71.48 12.41 -50.06
CA GLY A 495 -71.92 13.45 -50.99
C GLY A 495 -71.59 13.16 -52.44
N ALA A 496 -72.06 12.01 -52.93
CA ALA A 496 -72.37 11.69 -54.33
C ALA A 496 -72.32 10.16 -54.52
N ASP A 497 -73.46 9.48 -54.34
CA ASP A 497 -74.20 8.93 -55.48
C ASP A 497 -75.38 8.10 -54.97
N GLU A 498 -76.58 8.67 -55.08
CA GLU A 498 -77.79 7.89 -55.28
C GLU A 498 -77.83 7.48 -56.75
N SER A 499 -77.50 6.22 -57.03
CA SER A 499 -77.92 5.56 -58.25
C SER A 499 -78.63 4.28 -57.86
N ALA A 500 -79.96 4.31 -57.92
CA ALA A 500 -80.81 3.15 -57.74
C ALA A 500 -80.45 2.07 -58.78
N THR A 501 -79.57 1.14 -58.41
CA THR A 501 -79.18 0.03 -59.27
C THR A 501 -80.32 -0.99 -59.26
N GLN A 502 -81.16 -0.99 -60.30
CA GLN A 502 -82.05 -2.10 -60.57
C GLN A 502 -81.19 -3.36 -60.79
N VAL A 503 -81.48 -4.43 -60.04
CA VAL A 503 -80.81 -5.72 -60.18
C VAL A 503 -81.22 -6.30 -61.53
N ARG A 504 -80.28 -6.41 -62.48
CA ARG A 504 -80.51 -6.95 -63.83
C ARG A 504 -79.91 -8.36 -63.92
N LEU A 505 -80.47 -9.18 -64.81
CA LEU A 505 -79.94 -10.50 -65.12
C LEU A 505 -78.54 -10.33 -65.79
N PRO A 506 -77.49 -11.02 -65.32
CA PRO A 506 -76.17 -10.97 -65.95
C PRO A 506 -76.17 -11.52 -67.38
N ASP A 507 -75.40 -10.90 -68.29
CA ASP A 507 -75.33 -11.32 -69.71
C ASP A 507 -74.69 -12.70 -69.92
N ALA A 508 -73.93 -13.20 -68.94
CA ALA A 508 -73.35 -14.55 -68.92
C ALA A 508 -73.74 -15.30 -67.64
N LEU A 509 -74.51 -16.37 -67.80
CA LEU A 509 -75.07 -17.17 -66.70
C LEU A 509 -74.06 -18.22 -66.23
N THR A 510 -73.10 -17.78 -65.42
CA THR A 510 -72.15 -18.65 -64.72
C THR A 510 -72.57 -18.84 -63.26
N PRO A 511 -72.18 -19.94 -62.60
CA PRO A 511 -72.55 -20.21 -61.21
C PRO A 511 -72.14 -19.09 -60.25
N PHE A 512 -70.96 -18.48 -60.45
CA PHE A 512 -70.47 -17.37 -59.62
C PHE A 512 -71.31 -16.09 -59.78
N ASN A 513 -71.68 -15.75 -61.01
CA ASN A 513 -72.46 -14.54 -61.29
C ASN A 513 -73.89 -14.68 -60.77
N VAL A 514 -74.51 -15.84 -60.97
CA VAL A 514 -75.85 -16.13 -60.45
C VAL A 514 -75.84 -16.18 -58.92
N LEU A 515 -74.81 -16.77 -58.30
CA LEU A 515 -74.70 -16.78 -56.85
C LEU A 515 -74.58 -15.36 -56.26
N SER A 516 -73.77 -14.52 -56.90
CA SER A 516 -73.60 -13.12 -56.51
C SER A 516 -74.92 -12.34 -56.64
N LEU A 517 -75.67 -12.59 -57.72
CA LEU A 517 -77.00 -12.01 -57.94
C LEU A 517 -77.98 -12.41 -56.82
N LEU A 518 -78.05 -13.68 -56.44
CA LEU A 518 -78.96 -14.16 -55.42
C LEU A 518 -78.63 -13.63 -54.02
N ARG A 519 -77.33 -13.56 -53.66
CA ARG A 519 -76.89 -12.93 -52.41
C ARG A 519 -77.20 -11.44 -52.38
N GLN A 520 -77.09 -10.76 -53.53
CA GLN A 520 -77.50 -9.36 -53.65
C GLN A 520 -79.01 -9.19 -53.47
N VAL A 521 -79.82 -10.10 -54.01
CA VAL A 521 -81.27 -10.15 -53.78
C VAL A 521 -81.61 -10.46 -52.31
N GLU A 522 -80.90 -11.38 -51.66
CA GLU A 522 -81.08 -11.72 -50.24
C GLU A 522 -80.79 -10.54 -49.31
N SER A 523 -79.76 -9.73 -49.63
CA SER A 523 -79.39 -8.55 -48.85
C SER A 523 -80.42 -7.41 -48.90
N ARG A 524 -81.30 -7.41 -49.90
CA ARG A 524 -82.42 -6.45 -50.02
C ARG A 524 -83.60 -6.99 -49.20
N ASN A 525 -83.64 -6.63 -47.92
CA ASN A 525 -84.63 -7.09 -46.94
C ASN A 525 -86.09 -6.70 -47.31
N GLY A 526 -86.75 -7.50 -48.16
CA GLY A 526 -88.15 -7.30 -48.56
C GLY A 526 -89.02 -8.57 -48.61
N PHE A 527 -88.44 -9.75 -48.38
CA PHE A 527 -89.16 -11.03 -48.45
C PHE A 527 -89.77 -11.49 -47.12
N ASP A 528 -90.87 -12.25 -47.19
CA ASP A 528 -91.40 -12.96 -46.03
C ASP A 528 -90.47 -14.11 -45.59
N LEU A 529 -90.66 -14.62 -44.37
CA LEU A 529 -89.76 -15.63 -43.78
C LEU A 529 -89.69 -16.92 -44.60
N LYS A 530 -90.79 -17.30 -45.25
CA LYS A 530 -90.84 -18.49 -46.11
C LYS A 530 -90.00 -18.29 -47.37
N THR A 531 -90.18 -17.17 -48.06
CA THR A 531 -89.47 -16.82 -49.29
C THR A 531 -87.97 -16.58 -49.03
N LYS A 532 -87.59 -16.01 -47.87
CA LYS A 532 -86.19 -15.93 -47.44
C LYS A 532 -85.57 -17.32 -47.23
N GLY A 533 -86.31 -18.25 -46.62
CA GLY A 533 -85.88 -19.63 -46.46
C GLY A 533 -85.65 -20.33 -47.81
N GLU A 534 -86.57 -20.14 -48.77
CA GLU A 534 -86.45 -20.72 -50.12
C GLU A 534 -85.27 -20.11 -50.91
N LEU A 535 -85.00 -18.81 -50.78
CA LEU A 535 -83.87 -18.14 -51.41
C LEU A 535 -82.53 -18.63 -50.81
N SER A 536 -82.44 -18.71 -49.48
CA SER A 536 -81.23 -19.20 -48.81
C SER A 536 -80.95 -20.67 -49.15
N ALA A 537 -81.99 -21.50 -49.24
CA ALA A 537 -81.88 -22.89 -49.70
C ALA A 537 -81.39 -22.98 -51.16
N SER A 538 -81.87 -22.08 -52.03
CA SER A 538 -81.42 -22.01 -53.43
C SER A 538 -79.95 -21.61 -53.56
N ILE A 539 -79.49 -20.64 -52.75
CA ILE A 539 -78.08 -20.21 -52.67
C ILE A 539 -77.19 -21.37 -52.19
N GLN A 540 -77.58 -22.04 -51.11
CA GLN A 540 -76.81 -23.17 -50.56
C GLN A 540 -76.77 -24.37 -51.52
N SER A 541 -77.86 -24.66 -52.23
CA SER A 541 -77.89 -25.73 -53.22
C SER A 541 -76.96 -25.44 -54.40
N LEU A 542 -76.94 -24.19 -54.88
CA LEU A 542 -76.06 -23.76 -55.97
C LEU A 542 -74.58 -23.82 -55.55
N GLU A 543 -74.27 -23.39 -54.32
CA GLU A 543 -72.91 -23.44 -53.76
C GLU A 543 -72.41 -24.87 -53.56
N ARG A 544 -73.26 -25.76 -53.02
CA ARG A 544 -72.89 -27.16 -52.81
C ARG A 544 -72.68 -27.93 -54.11
N TYR A 545 -73.35 -27.54 -55.20
CA TYR A 545 -73.20 -28.22 -56.48
C TYR A 545 -71.95 -27.76 -57.24
N TYR A 546 -71.72 -26.46 -57.34
CA TYR A 546 -70.62 -25.92 -58.17
C TYR A 546 -69.31 -25.63 -57.40
N PHE A 547 -69.36 -25.49 -56.07
CA PHE A 547 -68.21 -25.01 -55.29
C PHE A 547 -67.83 -25.90 -54.09
N ALA A 548 -68.58 -26.97 -53.83
CA ALA A 548 -68.21 -28.00 -52.85
C ALA A 548 -67.87 -29.33 -53.54
N HIS A 549 -67.04 -30.16 -52.90
CA HIS A 549 -66.57 -31.41 -53.49
C HIS A 549 -67.68 -32.48 -53.49
N GLY A 550 -68.21 -32.77 -54.67
CA GLY A 550 -68.84 -34.04 -55.05
C GLY A 550 -70.16 -34.40 -54.36
N ASN A 551 -71.27 -33.87 -54.85
CA ASN A 551 -72.62 -34.27 -54.43
C ASN A 551 -73.45 -34.60 -55.67
N GLY A 552 -73.78 -35.89 -55.89
CA GLY A 552 -74.49 -36.42 -57.07
C GLY A 552 -75.94 -35.94 -57.26
N GLN A 553 -76.14 -34.63 -57.21
CA GLN A 553 -77.38 -33.89 -57.46
C GLN A 553 -77.51 -33.60 -58.97
N PRO A 554 -78.71 -33.37 -59.50
CA PRO A 554 -78.90 -32.96 -60.90
C PRO A 554 -78.38 -31.54 -61.15
N VAL A 555 -77.87 -31.28 -62.37
CA VAL A 555 -77.32 -29.97 -62.78
C VAL A 555 -78.38 -28.87 -62.62
N PRO A 556 -78.13 -27.80 -61.84
CA PRO A 556 -79.07 -26.70 -61.68
C PRO A 556 -79.20 -25.84 -62.95
N ASP A 557 -80.43 -25.49 -63.34
CA ASP A 557 -80.68 -24.52 -64.42
C ASP A 557 -80.47 -23.09 -63.91
N LEU A 558 -79.33 -22.50 -64.28
CA LEU A 558 -78.91 -21.17 -63.85
C LEU A 558 -79.82 -20.05 -64.37
N GLN A 559 -80.44 -20.22 -65.55
CA GLN A 559 -81.29 -19.21 -66.15
C GLN A 559 -82.65 -19.16 -65.47
N GLN A 560 -83.23 -20.33 -65.22
CA GLN A 560 -84.51 -20.45 -64.52
C GLN A 560 -84.40 -19.95 -63.08
N LEU A 561 -83.28 -20.25 -62.41
CA LEU A 561 -83.07 -19.89 -61.01
C LEU A 561 -82.82 -18.39 -60.84
N ALA A 562 -82.02 -17.78 -61.72
CA ALA A 562 -81.78 -16.34 -61.70
C ALA A 562 -83.04 -15.53 -62.05
N SER A 563 -83.81 -15.94 -63.06
CA SER A 563 -85.04 -15.23 -63.48
C SER A 563 -86.17 -15.33 -62.46
N ARG A 564 -86.34 -16.49 -61.81
CA ARG A 564 -87.32 -16.68 -60.72
C ARG A 564 -87.11 -15.67 -59.59
N TRP A 565 -85.88 -15.56 -59.10
CA TRP A 565 -85.57 -14.69 -57.97
C TRP A 565 -85.52 -13.21 -58.35
N LEU A 566 -85.17 -12.88 -59.60
CA LEU A 566 -85.27 -11.51 -60.10
C LEU A 566 -86.73 -11.02 -60.21
N THR A 567 -87.67 -11.93 -60.47
CA THR A 567 -89.11 -11.60 -60.54
C THR A 567 -89.70 -11.39 -59.15
N HIS A 568 -89.27 -12.18 -58.18
CA HIS A 568 -89.63 -11.96 -56.78
C HIS A 568 -89.04 -10.66 -56.20
N ALA A 569 -87.87 -10.22 -56.69
CA ALA A 569 -87.15 -9.04 -56.19
C ALA A 569 -87.56 -7.69 -56.81
N LYS A 570 -88.49 -7.70 -57.78
CA LYS A 570 -89.17 -6.50 -58.30
C LYS A 570 -90.43 -6.25 -57.49
#